data_AF-X1H7T4-F1
#
_entry.id   AF-X1H7T4-F1
#
_cell.length_a   1.000
_cell.length_b   1.000
_cell.length_c   1.000
_cell.angle_alpha   90.00
_cell.angle_beta   90.00
_cell.angle_gamma   90.00
#
_symmetry.space_group_name_H-M   'P 1'
#
loop_
_entity.id
_entity.type
_entity.pdbx_description
1 polymer ?
#
loop_
_entity_poly.entity_id
_entity_poly.type
_entity_poly.pdbx_seq_one_letter_code
_entity_poly.pdbx_strand_id
1 'polypeptide(L)'
;YSEAQKLIQDNVMGQRISPRSHQTLGDLHLDFDIDENSISSYRRELNLDTAIATTTFTQNGVTYTREAFASPVDDVLVVRLLADKPAGISVDVTLDRPADFEANAVAPDTLTMSGQASHNGKHKGVKYHTRLRALLQGGQLATKDKTLSIKNADAVTLLLVTATDYNFDNPYKPLKADLARACSKQLTSAGKKSFERIKADHIAEHRRLFRRVSLDLGTTAAAAKPTDERLKALKEGADDPALVALYFQFGRYMLI
;
A
#
# COMPACT_ATOMS: atom_id res chain seq x y z
N TYR A 1 9.88 39.94 -31.58
CA TYR A 1 9.66 38.70 -30.80
C TYR A 1 9.83 38.90 -29.29
N SER A 2 10.93 39.48 -28.81
CA SER A 2 11.15 39.78 -27.37
C SER A 2 10.08 40.68 -26.74
N GLU A 3 9.67 41.75 -27.44
CA GLU A 3 8.61 42.66 -26.98
C GLU A 3 7.25 41.96 -26.86
N ALA A 4 6.91 41.09 -27.81
CA ALA A 4 5.68 40.29 -27.77
C ALA A 4 5.70 39.28 -26.60
N GLN A 5 6.85 38.64 -26.33
CA GLN A 5 7.00 37.75 -25.18
C GLN A 5 6.81 38.52 -23.87
N LYS A 6 7.39 39.72 -23.75
CA LYS A 6 7.21 40.59 -22.58
C LYS A 6 5.74 40.99 -22.39
N LEU A 7 5.07 41.38 -23.47
CA LEU A 7 3.65 41.73 -23.43
C LEU A 7 2.77 40.56 -22.93
N ILE A 8 3.06 39.33 -23.38
CA ILE A 8 2.36 38.11 -22.93
C ILE A 8 2.64 37.82 -21.46
N GLN A 9 3.90 37.93 -21.02
CA GLN A 9 4.28 37.71 -19.62
C GLN A 9 3.61 38.72 -18.69
N ASP A 10 3.55 39.99 -19.10
CA ASP A 10 3.05 41.08 -18.27
C ASP A 10 1.51 41.13 -18.21
N ASN A 11 0.81 40.68 -19.27
CA ASN A 11 -0.64 40.94 -19.42
C ASN A 11 -1.50 39.69 -19.60
N VAL A 12 -0.93 38.54 -19.97
CA VAL A 12 -1.70 37.32 -20.29
C VAL A 12 -1.46 36.22 -19.27
N MET A 13 -0.23 36.10 -18.75
CA MET A 13 0.07 35.09 -17.73
C MET A 13 -0.52 35.49 -16.37
N GLY A 14 -1.25 34.57 -15.75
CA GLY A 14 -1.64 34.71 -14.35
C GLY A 14 -0.42 34.63 -13.42
N GLN A 15 -0.60 34.99 -12.14
CA GLN A 15 0.43 34.77 -11.13
C GLN A 15 0.91 33.31 -11.20
N ARG A 16 2.22 33.11 -11.28
CA ARG A 16 2.82 31.78 -11.21
C ARG A 16 2.53 31.19 -9.85
N ILE A 17 1.51 30.33 -9.78
CA ILE A 17 1.21 29.57 -8.58
C ILE A 17 2.37 28.58 -8.39
N SER A 18 3.06 28.65 -7.25
CA SER A 18 4.04 27.61 -6.89
C SER A 18 3.36 26.24 -7.01
N PRO A 19 3.99 25.27 -7.70
CA PRO A 19 3.39 23.96 -7.90
C PRO A 19 3.04 23.35 -6.54
N ARG A 20 1.75 23.05 -6.37
CA ARG A 20 1.32 22.18 -5.27
C ARG A 20 1.69 20.76 -5.69
N SER A 21 2.41 20.05 -4.84
CA SER A 21 2.87 18.68 -5.14
C SER A 21 1.99 17.66 -4.43
N HIS A 22 1.73 16.54 -5.09
CA HIS A 22 1.36 15.30 -4.41
C HIS A 22 2.47 14.95 -3.39
N GLN A 23 2.09 14.46 -2.21
CA GLN A 23 3.03 14.12 -1.14
C GLN A 23 2.79 12.68 -0.67
N THR A 24 3.85 12.06 -0.14
CA THR A 24 3.70 10.77 0.55
C THR A 24 2.85 10.92 1.81
N LEU A 25 2.03 9.90 2.07
CA LEU A 25 1.36 9.72 3.35
C LEU A 25 2.38 9.38 4.45
N GLY A 26 3.39 8.58 4.11
CA GLY A 26 4.35 7.99 5.04
C GLY A 26 4.56 6.50 4.73
N ASP A 27 5.29 5.82 5.62
CA ASP A 27 5.65 4.42 5.47
C ASP A 27 5.11 3.59 6.65
N LEU A 28 4.81 2.32 6.35
CA LEU A 28 4.51 1.28 7.32
C LEU A 28 5.75 0.38 7.44
N HIS A 29 6.39 0.41 8.60
CA HIS A 29 7.55 -0.44 8.85
C HIS A 29 7.13 -1.70 9.59
N LEU A 30 7.69 -2.83 9.14
CA LEU A 30 7.55 -4.13 9.76
C LEU A 30 8.96 -4.63 10.07
N ASP A 31 9.36 -4.47 11.32
CA ASP A 31 10.68 -4.86 11.81
C ASP A 31 10.59 -6.28 12.37
N PHE A 32 11.31 -7.19 11.73
CA PHE A 32 11.36 -8.59 12.12
C PHE A 32 12.76 -8.90 12.63
N ASP A 33 12.84 -9.62 13.75
CA ASP A 33 14.10 -10.19 14.21
C ASP A 33 14.43 -11.44 13.38
N ILE A 34 14.90 -11.21 12.15
CA ILE A 34 15.26 -12.24 11.18
C ILE A 34 16.76 -12.19 10.86
N ASP A 35 17.43 -13.34 10.93
CA ASP A 35 18.77 -13.49 10.37
C ASP A 35 18.66 -13.65 8.84
N GLU A 36 19.06 -12.61 8.10
CA GLU A 36 19.03 -12.58 6.63
C GLU A 36 19.84 -13.72 5.99
N ASN A 37 20.91 -14.20 6.65
CA ASN A 37 21.77 -15.26 6.12
C ASN A 37 21.11 -16.64 6.15
N SER A 38 20.00 -16.78 6.89
CA SER A 38 19.26 -18.04 7.04
C SER A 38 18.02 -18.11 6.14
N ILE A 39 17.84 -17.13 5.24
CA ILE A 39 16.71 -17.06 4.31
C ILE A 39 16.98 -17.89 3.06
N SER A 40 15.99 -18.66 2.65
CA SER A 40 15.98 -19.44 1.40
C SER A 40 14.60 -19.37 0.73
N SER A 41 14.51 -19.88 -0.50
CA SER A 41 13.25 -19.97 -1.27
C SER A 41 12.49 -18.64 -1.35
N TYR A 42 13.21 -17.52 -1.40
CA TYR A 42 12.62 -16.20 -1.46
C TYR A 42 11.92 -16.01 -2.80
N ARG A 43 10.68 -15.55 -2.75
CA ARG A 43 9.90 -15.14 -3.92
C ARG A 43 9.01 -13.98 -3.56
N ARG A 44 8.95 -12.99 -4.45
CA ARG A 44 7.94 -11.93 -4.41
C ARG A 44 7.23 -11.84 -5.74
N GLU A 45 5.93 -11.60 -5.70
CA GLU A 45 5.11 -11.40 -6.89
C GLU A 45 4.04 -10.35 -6.66
N LEU A 46 3.57 -9.79 -7.77
CA LEU A 46 2.29 -9.09 -7.84
C LEU A 46 1.41 -9.89 -8.79
N ASN A 47 0.35 -10.50 -8.26
CA ASN A 47 -0.60 -11.23 -9.08
C ASN A 47 -1.63 -10.25 -9.66
N LEU A 48 -1.50 -9.96 -10.97
CA LEU A 48 -2.39 -9.00 -11.64
C LEU A 48 -3.84 -9.47 -11.73
N ASP A 49 -4.14 -10.76 -11.60
CA ASP A 49 -5.51 -11.26 -11.66
C ASP A 49 -6.26 -11.08 -10.32
N THR A 50 -5.54 -11.14 -9.20
CA THR A 50 -6.10 -10.97 -7.86
C THR A 50 -5.84 -9.59 -7.25
N ALA A 51 -4.93 -8.81 -7.82
CA ALA A 51 -4.40 -7.56 -7.25
C ALA A 51 -3.88 -7.76 -5.82
N ILE A 52 -3.07 -8.81 -5.62
CA ILE A 52 -2.42 -9.12 -4.34
C ILE A 52 -0.91 -9.20 -4.57
N ALA A 53 -0.17 -8.44 -3.78
CA ALA A 53 1.27 -8.58 -3.67
C ALA A 53 1.58 -9.65 -2.62
N THR A 54 2.39 -10.64 -2.98
CA THR A 54 2.76 -11.75 -2.10
C THR A 54 4.27 -11.87 -1.99
N THR A 55 4.80 -12.01 -0.78
CA THR A 55 6.18 -12.37 -0.51
C THR A 55 6.22 -13.65 0.30
N THR A 56 6.95 -14.66 -0.17
CA THR A 56 7.18 -15.92 0.53
C THR A 56 8.66 -16.16 0.71
N PHE A 57 9.07 -16.69 1.86
CA PHE A 57 10.44 -17.11 2.11
C PHE A 57 10.48 -18.17 3.21
N THR A 58 11.56 -18.94 3.27
CA THR A 58 11.79 -19.94 4.31
C THR A 58 12.96 -19.51 5.18
N GLN A 59 12.81 -19.63 6.50
CA GLN A 59 13.89 -19.42 7.46
C GLN A 59 13.81 -20.50 8.54
N ASN A 60 14.93 -21.17 8.81
CA ASN A 60 15.01 -22.24 9.84
C ASN A 60 13.90 -23.31 9.70
N GLY A 61 13.53 -23.63 8.46
CA GLY A 61 12.48 -24.59 8.14
C GLY A 61 11.05 -24.13 8.47
N VAL A 62 10.83 -22.81 8.60
CA VAL A 62 9.50 -22.17 8.71
C VAL A 62 9.26 -21.36 7.44
N THR A 63 8.10 -21.56 6.80
CA THR A 63 7.67 -20.77 5.66
C THR A 63 6.88 -19.56 6.13
N TYR A 64 7.32 -18.38 5.73
CA TYR A 64 6.66 -17.12 5.98
C TYR A 64 5.98 -16.63 4.71
N THR A 65 4.73 -16.17 4.84
CA THR A 65 3.95 -15.56 3.78
C THR A 65 3.48 -14.18 4.21
N ARG A 66 3.72 -13.19 3.36
CA ARG A 66 3.21 -11.82 3.49
C ARG A 66 2.32 -11.52 2.29
N GLU A 67 1.06 -11.16 2.52
CA GLU A 67 0.15 -10.68 1.48
C GLU A 67 -0.23 -9.23 1.76
N ALA A 68 -0.27 -8.40 0.73
CA ALA A 68 -0.70 -7.01 0.81
C ALA A 68 -1.63 -6.63 -0.34
N PHE A 69 -2.73 -5.94 -0.04
CA PHE A 69 -3.68 -5.44 -1.03
C PHE A 69 -4.52 -4.29 -0.46
N ALA A 70 -5.09 -3.47 -1.34
CA ALA A 70 -6.04 -2.41 -0.98
C ALA A 70 -7.44 -2.84 -1.42
N SER A 71 -8.33 -3.11 -0.46
CA SER A 71 -9.71 -3.53 -0.75
C SER A 71 -10.57 -2.31 -1.06
N PRO A 72 -11.10 -2.16 -2.29
CA PRO A 72 -12.03 -1.08 -2.60
C PRO A 72 -13.43 -1.32 -2.01
N VAL A 73 -13.77 -2.56 -1.66
CA VAL A 73 -15.06 -2.92 -1.07
C VAL A 73 -15.12 -2.54 0.40
N ASP A 74 -14.00 -2.69 1.10
CA ASP A 74 -13.87 -2.44 2.54
C ASP A 74 -13.11 -1.14 2.85
N ASP A 75 -12.71 -0.37 1.84
CA ASP A 75 -11.95 0.89 1.92
C ASP A 75 -10.81 0.81 2.95
N VAL A 76 -9.97 -0.21 2.80
CA VAL A 76 -8.91 -0.56 3.75
C VAL A 76 -7.72 -1.19 3.04
N LEU A 77 -6.51 -0.78 3.43
CA LEU A 77 -5.29 -1.47 3.07
C LEU A 77 -5.05 -2.60 4.07
N VAL A 78 -4.79 -3.80 3.55
CA VAL A 78 -4.62 -5.03 4.33
C VAL A 78 -3.20 -5.53 4.15
N VAL A 79 -2.55 -5.89 5.26
CA VAL A 79 -1.32 -6.68 5.27
C VAL A 79 -1.55 -7.92 6.13
N ARG A 80 -1.32 -9.11 5.57
CA ARG A 80 -1.40 -10.39 6.27
C ARG A 80 0.00 -10.97 6.40
N LEU A 81 0.37 -11.32 7.62
CA LEU A 81 1.60 -12.05 7.96
C LEU A 81 1.19 -13.43 8.46
N LEU A 82 1.83 -14.47 7.94
CA LEU A 82 1.54 -15.86 8.27
C LEU A 82 2.84 -16.66 8.35
N ALA A 83 2.95 -17.51 9.36
CA ALA A 83 3.95 -18.58 9.44
C ALA A 83 3.24 -19.94 9.30
N ASP A 84 3.91 -20.92 8.71
CA ASP A 84 3.41 -22.30 8.60
C ASP A 84 3.63 -23.15 9.87
N LYS A 85 4.24 -22.56 10.91
CA LYS A 85 4.34 -23.13 12.25
C LYS A 85 3.69 -22.22 13.29
N PRO A 86 3.08 -22.79 14.35
CA PRO A 86 2.51 -22.00 15.43
C PRO A 86 3.53 -21.08 16.08
N ALA A 87 3.07 -19.94 16.58
CA ALA A 87 3.87 -18.93 17.27
C ALA A 87 5.07 -18.40 16.46
N GLY A 88 5.02 -18.48 15.13
CA GLY A 88 6.14 -18.10 14.25
C GLY A 88 6.28 -16.60 13.99
N ILE A 89 5.28 -15.78 14.26
CA ILE A 89 5.30 -14.34 13.93
C ILE A 89 5.59 -13.50 15.17
N SER A 90 6.76 -12.87 15.17
CA SER A 90 7.10 -11.74 16.05
C SER A 90 7.56 -10.57 15.19
N VAL A 91 6.99 -9.40 15.42
CA VAL A 91 7.21 -8.21 14.57
C VAL A 91 6.92 -6.94 15.37
N ASP A 92 7.77 -5.93 15.20
CA ASP A 92 7.53 -4.56 15.64
C ASP A 92 6.97 -3.74 14.46
N VAL A 93 5.86 -3.05 14.70
CA VAL A 93 5.15 -2.28 13.67
C VAL A 93 5.17 -0.81 14.02
N THR A 94 5.60 0.04 13.08
CA THR A 94 5.61 1.51 13.25
C THR A 94 5.08 2.22 12.01
N LEU A 95 4.64 3.47 12.20
CA LEU A 95 4.26 4.39 11.14
C LEU A 95 5.16 5.62 11.21
N ASP A 96 5.70 6.04 10.08
CA ASP A 96 6.47 7.29 9.99
C ASP A 96 6.20 8.05 8.70
N ARG A 97 6.75 9.26 8.63
CA ARG A 97 6.70 10.14 7.47
C ARG A 97 7.93 11.04 7.49
N PRO A 98 8.45 11.52 6.34
CA PRO A 98 9.65 12.36 6.34
C PRO A 98 9.57 13.64 7.19
N ALA A 99 8.38 14.24 7.35
CA ALA A 99 8.17 15.45 8.15
C ALA A 99 6.68 15.70 8.46
N ASP A 100 6.40 16.68 9.32
CA ASP A 100 5.08 17.26 9.58
C ASP A 100 4.01 16.22 9.98
N PHE A 101 4.37 15.29 10.88
CA PHE A 101 3.48 14.24 11.37
C PHE A 101 3.62 14.01 12.88
N GLU A 102 2.55 13.49 13.46
CA GLU A 102 2.53 12.89 14.78
C GLU A 102 2.03 11.46 14.66
N ALA A 103 2.73 10.52 15.27
CA ALA A 103 2.32 9.13 15.39
C ALA A 103 2.18 8.77 16.86
N ASN A 104 1.09 8.09 17.21
CA ASN A 104 0.73 7.74 18.58
C ASN A 104 -0.02 6.41 18.62
N ALA A 105 0.14 5.67 19.70
CA ALA A 105 -0.78 4.60 20.05
C ALA A 105 -2.03 5.15 20.72
N VAL A 106 -3.19 4.66 20.31
CA VAL A 106 -4.50 5.09 20.86
C VAL A 106 -5.28 3.97 21.52
N ALA A 107 -4.84 2.72 21.33
CA ALA A 107 -5.33 1.51 21.97
C ALA A 107 -4.20 0.45 21.92
N PRO A 108 -4.28 -0.64 22.71
CA PRO A 108 -3.24 -1.67 22.72
C PRO A 108 -2.92 -2.25 21.33
N ASP A 109 -3.90 -2.27 20.44
CA ASP A 109 -3.84 -2.86 19.11
C ASP A 109 -3.80 -1.84 17.96
N THR A 110 -3.78 -0.54 18.28
CA THR A 110 -4.05 0.51 17.27
C THR A 110 -3.04 1.66 17.35
N LEU A 111 -2.34 1.89 16.23
CA LEU A 111 -1.54 3.10 15.98
C LEU A 111 -2.34 4.12 15.18
N THR A 112 -1.96 5.37 15.32
CA THR A 112 -2.43 6.49 14.52
C THR A 112 -1.26 7.29 13.99
N MET A 113 -1.45 7.90 12.83
CA MET A 113 -0.56 8.91 12.29
C MET A 113 -1.40 10.06 11.71
N SER A 114 -1.10 11.30 12.06
CA SER A 114 -1.81 12.47 11.53
C SER A 114 -0.86 13.62 11.26
N GLY A 115 -1.28 14.51 10.36
CA GLY A 115 -0.49 15.66 9.99
C GLY A 115 -1.18 16.50 8.93
N GLN A 116 -0.41 17.41 8.32
CA GLN A 116 -0.87 18.21 7.21
C GLN A 116 0.17 18.20 6.10
N ALA A 117 -0.28 17.94 4.87
CA ALA A 117 0.57 18.09 3.70
C ALA A 117 1.04 19.54 3.57
N SER A 118 2.30 19.74 3.19
CA SER A 118 2.93 21.06 3.28
C SER A 118 4.13 21.13 2.33
N HIS A 119 4.09 22.04 1.34
CA HIS A 119 5.27 22.29 0.50
C HIS A 119 6.10 23.41 1.13
N ASN A 120 7.30 23.06 1.62
CA ASN A 120 8.26 23.95 2.27
C ASN A 120 7.65 24.80 3.41
N GLY A 121 6.71 24.24 4.18
CA GLY A 121 6.04 24.93 5.28
C GLY A 121 5.02 26.00 4.87
N LYS A 122 5.02 26.44 3.61
CA LYS A 122 4.29 27.63 3.12
C LYS A 122 2.98 27.29 2.41
N HIS A 123 2.97 26.25 1.59
CA HIS A 123 1.76 25.85 0.87
C HIS A 123 1.12 24.65 1.56
N LYS A 124 0.22 24.95 2.49
CA LYS A 124 -0.55 23.93 3.21
C LYS A 124 -1.53 23.25 2.26
N GLY A 125 -1.47 21.92 2.25
CA GLY A 125 -2.41 21.04 1.59
C GLY A 125 -3.40 20.46 2.60
N VAL A 126 -3.89 19.26 2.28
CA VAL A 126 -4.88 18.54 3.08
C VAL A 126 -4.32 18.13 4.43
N LYS A 127 -5.17 18.14 5.46
CA LYS A 127 -4.93 17.39 6.69
C LYS A 127 -5.27 15.93 6.46
N TYR A 128 -4.58 15.05 7.15
CA TYR A 128 -4.84 13.63 7.09
C TYR A 128 -4.82 12.99 8.49
N HIS A 129 -5.52 11.87 8.60
CA HIS A 129 -5.46 10.99 9.75
C HIS A 129 -5.46 9.55 9.24
N THR A 130 -4.56 8.75 9.78
CA THR A 130 -4.36 7.34 9.45
C THR A 130 -4.51 6.54 10.73
N ARG A 131 -5.14 5.37 10.63
CA ARG A 131 -5.21 4.38 11.72
C ARG A 131 -4.79 3.02 11.21
N LEU A 132 -3.89 2.37 11.96
CA LEU A 132 -3.50 0.98 11.77
C LEU A 132 -4.01 0.17 12.96
N ARG A 133 -4.72 -0.94 12.72
CA ARG A 133 -5.07 -1.93 13.76
C ARG A 133 -4.46 -3.28 13.44
N ALA A 134 -3.89 -3.94 14.44
CA ALA A 134 -3.43 -5.31 14.36
C ALA A 134 -4.48 -6.29 14.90
N LEU A 135 -4.80 -7.32 14.13
CA LEU A 135 -5.67 -8.44 14.51
C LEU A 135 -4.82 -9.72 14.57
N LEU A 136 -4.72 -10.31 15.75
CA LEU A 136 -3.87 -11.47 16.00
C LEU A 136 -4.65 -12.79 15.93
N GLN A 137 -3.96 -13.84 15.49
CA GLN A 137 -4.30 -15.22 15.75
C GLN A 137 -3.20 -15.82 16.61
N GLY A 138 -3.52 -16.11 17.88
CA GLY A 138 -2.50 -16.49 18.87
C GLY A 138 -1.58 -15.34 19.26
N GLY A 139 -0.60 -15.64 20.13
CA GLY A 139 0.43 -14.70 20.55
C GLY A 139 -0.03 -13.58 21.50
N GLN A 140 0.82 -12.57 21.59
CA GLN A 140 0.64 -11.41 22.46
C GLN A 140 0.94 -10.14 21.69
N LEU A 141 0.26 -9.07 22.09
CA LEU A 141 0.47 -7.74 21.53
C LEU A 141 0.54 -6.73 22.66
N ALA A 142 1.51 -5.84 22.55
CA ALA A 142 1.72 -4.74 23.46
C ALA A 142 2.06 -3.49 22.66
N THR A 143 1.73 -2.33 23.21
CA THR A 143 2.19 -1.07 22.67
C THR A 143 3.25 -0.48 23.59
N LYS A 144 4.35 -0.02 23.01
CA LYS A 144 5.33 0.82 23.70
C LYS A 144 5.65 2.02 22.82
N ASP A 145 5.50 3.22 23.37
CA ASP A 145 5.70 4.48 22.67
C ASP A 145 4.87 4.58 21.37
N LYS A 146 5.52 4.48 20.20
CA LYS A 146 4.91 4.57 18.87
C LYS A 146 4.96 3.23 18.12
N THR A 147 5.22 2.14 18.83
CA THR A 147 5.46 0.81 18.28
C THR A 147 4.42 -0.19 18.79
N LEU A 148 3.80 -0.94 17.88
CA LEU A 148 3.07 -2.16 18.23
C LEU A 148 4.02 -3.34 18.17
N SER A 149 4.29 -3.95 19.31
CA SER A 149 5.12 -5.13 19.43
C SER A 149 4.24 -6.38 19.50
N ILE A 150 4.39 -7.25 18.50
CA ILE A 150 3.67 -8.52 18.40
C ILE A 150 4.66 -9.66 18.65
N LYS A 151 4.28 -10.61 19.48
CA LYS A 151 5.12 -11.76 19.84
C LYS A 151 4.37 -13.07 19.72
N ASN A 152 5.02 -14.07 19.14
CA ASN A 152 4.58 -15.47 19.13
C ASN A 152 3.17 -15.67 18.56
N ALA A 153 2.77 -14.90 17.54
CA ALA A 153 1.50 -15.07 16.85
C ALA A 153 1.61 -16.15 15.75
N ASP A 154 0.51 -16.83 15.46
CA ASP A 154 0.41 -17.74 14.31
C ASP A 154 0.24 -16.93 13.02
N ALA A 155 -0.56 -15.87 13.10
CA ALA A 155 -0.75 -14.92 12.02
C ALA A 155 -1.18 -13.55 12.55
N VAL A 156 -0.90 -12.52 11.74
CA VAL A 156 -1.26 -11.13 12.02
C VAL A 156 -1.93 -10.54 10.79
N THR A 157 -3.06 -9.85 10.99
CA THR A 157 -3.66 -9.00 9.96
C THR A 157 -3.62 -7.56 10.40
N LEU A 158 -2.91 -6.73 9.64
CA LEU A 158 -2.89 -5.29 9.81
C LEU A 158 -3.92 -4.68 8.87
N LEU A 159 -4.80 -3.85 9.44
CA LEU A 159 -5.78 -3.06 8.70
C LEU A 159 -5.39 -1.59 8.82
N LEU A 160 -5.19 -0.92 7.68
CA LEU A 160 -4.76 0.47 7.60
C LEU A 160 -5.82 1.30 6.84
N VAL A 161 -6.32 2.35 7.46
CA VAL A 161 -7.28 3.30 6.88
C VAL A 161 -6.74 4.71 6.99
N THR A 162 -6.97 5.53 5.96
CA THR A 162 -6.61 6.96 5.96
C THR A 162 -7.77 7.80 5.46
N ALA A 163 -7.98 8.95 6.09
CA ALA A 163 -8.90 9.98 5.62
C ALA A 163 -8.18 11.33 5.49
N THR A 164 -8.66 12.17 4.57
CA THR A 164 -8.20 13.57 4.44
C THR A 164 -9.36 14.53 4.56
N ASP A 165 -9.08 15.81 4.82
CA ASP A 165 -10.08 16.89 4.75
C ASP A 165 -10.31 17.40 3.33
N TYR A 166 -9.85 16.67 2.30
CA TYR A 166 -10.09 17.03 0.91
C TYR A 166 -11.60 17.03 0.60
N ASN A 167 -12.07 18.11 -0.01
CA ASN A 167 -13.44 18.26 -0.44
C ASN A 167 -13.48 18.22 -1.98
N PHE A 168 -14.00 17.13 -2.54
CA PHE A 168 -14.09 16.94 -3.98
C PHE A 168 -15.02 17.96 -4.65
N ASP A 169 -16.19 18.22 -4.05
CA ASP A 169 -17.18 19.16 -4.59
C ASP A 169 -16.69 20.62 -4.54
N ASN A 170 -15.84 20.94 -3.56
CA ASN A 170 -15.23 22.25 -3.46
C ASN A 170 -13.81 22.18 -2.85
N PRO A 171 -12.76 22.02 -3.67
CA PRO A 171 -11.37 21.89 -3.21
C PRO A 171 -10.83 23.09 -2.41
N TYR A 172 -11.51 24.23 -2.46
CA TYR A 172 -11.15 25.44 -1.70
C TYR A 172 -11.75 25.47 -0.29
N LYS A 173 -12.65 24.53 0.04
CA LYS A 173 -13.34 24.45 1.33
C LYS A 173 -13.11 23.09 1.97
N PRO A 174 -12.03 22.92 2.76
CA PRO A 174 -11.76 21.65 3.45
C PRO A 174 -12.96 21.15 4.25
N LEU A 175 -13.12 19.83 4.28
CA LEU A 175 -14.14 19.18 5.09
C LEU A 175 -13.91 19.50 6.57
N LYS A 176 -15.00 19.75 7.30
CA LYS A 176 -14.97 19.97 8.76
C LYS A 176 -15.19 18.68 9.56
N ALA A 177 -15.28 17.54 8.88
CA ALA A 177 -15.51 16.25 9.51
C ALA A 177 -14.32 15.84 10.40
N ASP A 178 -14.62 15.13 11.48
CA ASP A 178 -13.62 14.52 12.35
C ASP A 178 -12.97 13.33 11.64
N LEU A 179 -11.75 13.54 11.11
CA LEU A 179 -10.99 12.53 10.37
C LEU A 179 -10.66 11.30 11.24
N ALA A 180 -10.41 11.50 12.53
CA ALA A 180 -10.11 10.41 13.45
C ALA A 180 -11.33 9.51 13.65
N ARG A 181 -12.51 10.10 13.78
CA ARG A 181 -13.78 9.38 13.83
C ARG A 181 -14.10 8.67 12.52
N ALA A 182 -13.86 9.30 11.37
CA ALA A 182 -14.04 8.68 10.06
C ALA A 182 -13.20 7.40 9.93
N CYS A 183 -11.90 7.49 10.22
CA CYS A 183 -11.01 6.32 10.21
C CYS A 183 -11.45 5.26 11.23
N SER A 184 -11.83 5.66 12.44
CA SER A 184 -12.28 4.73 13.47
C SER A 184 -13.53 3.96 13.04
N LYS A 185 -14.48 4.61 12.37
CA LYS A 185 -15.70 3.97 11.88
C LYS A 185 -15.37 2.93 10.81
N GLN A 186 -14.52 3.29 9.85
CA GLN A 186 -14.13 2.40 8.76
C GLN A 186 -13.35 1.19 9.27
N LEU A 187 -12.36 1.42 10.14
CA LEU A 187 -11.54 0.36 10.74
C LEU A 187 -12.38 -0.62 11.57
N THR A 188 -13.37 -0.12 12.32
CA THR A 188 -14.32 -0.96 13.05
C THR A 188 -15.24 -1.75 12.12
N SER A 189 -15.61 -1.20 10.96
CA SER A 189 -16.41 -1.93 9.97
C SER A 189 -15.60 -3.08 9.35
N ALA A 190 -14.39 -2.78 8.86
CA ALA A 190 -13.49 -3.77 8.28
C ALA A 190 -13.10 -4.85 9.30
N GLY A 191 -12.79 -4.47 10.54
CA GLY A 191 -12.39 -5.40 11.60
C GLY A 191 -13.48 -6.37 12.07
N LYS A 192 -14.73 -6.23 11.62
CA LYS A 192 -15.80 -7.22 11.87
C LYS A 192 -15.77 -8.40 10.89
N LYS A 193 -15.09 -8.25 9.75
CA LYS A 193 -14.95 -9.31 8.75
C LYS A 193 -13.69 -10.13 9.03
N SER A 194 -13.73 -11.41 8.68
CA SER A 194 -12.51 -12.21 8.64
C SER A 194 -11.59 -11.76 7.50
N PHE A 195 -10.29 -12.01 7.66
CA PHE A 195 -9.32 -11.78 6.59
C PHE A 195 -9.75 -12.46 5.27
N GLU A 196 -10.16 -13.73 5.34
CA GLU A 196 -10.61 -14.48 4.16
C GLU A 196 -11.81 -13.82 3.47
N ARG A 197 -12.73 -13.22 4.24
CA ARG A 197 -13.88 -12.52 3.66
C ARG A 197 -13.46 -11.23 2.95
N ILE A 198 -12.60 -10.41 3.58
CA ILE A 198 -12.08 -9.17 2.98
C ILE A 198 -11.32 -9.50 1.69
N LYS A 199 -10.47 -10.54 1.72
CA LYS A 199 -9.72 -11.03 0.56
C LYS A 199 -10.65 -11.51 -0.57
N ALA A 200 -11.68 -12.28 -0.25
CA ALA A 200 -12.64 -12.76 -1.25
C ALA A 200 -13.43 -11.61 -1.89
N ASP A 201 -13.89 -10.65 -1.09
CA ASP A 201 -14.61 -9.46 -1.55
C ASP A 201 -13.73 -8.60 -2.49
N HIS A 202 -12.48 -8.35 -2.09
CA HIS A 202 -11.46 -7.66 -2.89
C HIS A 202 -11.23 -8.35 -4.24
N ILE A 203 -10.94 -9.65 -4.23
CA ILE A 203 -10.66 -10.42 -5.44
C ILE A 203 -11.85 -10.39 -6.40
N ALA A 204 -13.07 -10.54 -5.88
CA ALA A 204 -14.28 -10.52 -6.69
C ALA A 204 -14.46 -9.16 -7.39
N GLU A 205 -14.28 -8.06 -6.65
CA GLU A 205 -14.46 -6.71 -7.19
C GLU A 205 -13.36 -6.35 -8.20
N HIS A 206 -12.10 -6.67 -7.90
CA HIS A 206 -11.00 -6.49 -8.84
C HIS A 206 -11.24 -7.27 -10.14
N ARG A 207 -11.57 -8.57 -10.05
CA ARG A 207 -11.80 -9.43 -11.22
C ARG A 207 -12.99 -8.98 -12.07
N ARG A 208 -14.01 -8.36 -11.47
CA ARG A 208 -15.17 -7.79 -12.19
C ARG A 208 -14.74 -6.75 -13.23
N LEU A 209 -13.65 -6.02 -12.98
CA LEU A 209 -13.06 -5.06 -13.91
C LEU A 209 -11.93 -5.70 -14.73
N PHE A 210 -10.98 -6.36 -14.06
CA PHE A 210 -9.77 -6.85 -14.68
C PHE A 210 -10.04 -7.95 -15.71
N ARG A 211 -10.91 -8.93 -15.42
CA ARG A 211 -11.16 -10.05 -16.35
C ARG A 211 -12.04 -9.72 -17.56
N ARG A 212 -12.43 -8.46 -17.75
CA ARG A 212 -13.19 -8.02 -18.93
C ARG A 212 -12.40 -8.12 -20.25
N VAL A 213 -11.07 -8.15 -20.17
CA VAL A 213 -10.20 -8.23 -21.34
C VAL A 213 -9.13 -9.29 -21.08
N SER A 214 -8.99 -10.22 -22.04
CA SER A 214 -7.89 -11.17 -22.12
C SER A 214 -7.09 -10.89 -23.39
N LEU A 215 -5.78 -11.08 -23.32
CA LEU A 215 -4.87 -10.97 -24.45
C LEU A 215 -3.89 -12.13 -24.36
N ASP A 216 -3.91 -13.00 -25.36
CA ASP A 216 -2.97 -14.11 -25.51
C ASP A 216 -2.18 -13.90 -26.81
N LEU A 217 -0.88 -13.77 -26.68
CA LEU A 217 0.06 -13.62 -27.80
C LEU A 217 0.97 -14.85 -27.95
N GLY A 218 0.69 -15.93 -27.21
CA GLY A 218 1.53 -17.11 -27.10
C GLY A 218 2.46 -17.08 -25.88
N THR A 219 2.95 -18.26 -25.52
CA THR A 219 3.84 -18.47 -24.36
C THR A 219 5.09 -19.24 -24.78
N THR A 220 6.24 -18.84 -24.24
CA THR A 220 7.52 -19.56 -24.39
C THR A 220 8.04 -19.97 -23.01
N ALA A 221 9.11 -20.76 -22.97
CA ALA A 221 9.77 -21.13 -21.72
C ALA A 221 10.26 -19.91 -20.90
N ALA A 222 10.41 -18.73 -21.53
CA ALA A 222 10.78 -17.49 -20.85
C ALA A 222 9.74 -17.06 -19.79
N ALA A 223 8.46 -17.44 -19.96
CA ALA A 223 7.39 -17.06 -19.04
C ALA A 223 7.58 -17.62 -17.62
N ALA A 224 8.40 -18.66 -17.44
CA ALA A 224 8.75 -19.22 -16.13
C ALA A 224 9.84 -18.43 -15.38
N LYS A 225 10.53 -17.50 -16.07
CA LYS A 225 11.63 -16.71 -15.48
C LYS A 225 11.11 -15.48 -14.72
N PRO A 226 11.90 -14.95 -13.76
CA PRO A 226 11.65 -13.65 -13.14
C PRO A 226 11.48 -12.51 -14.15
N THR A 227 10.60 -11.57 -13.86
CA THR A 227 10.24 -10.47 -14.79
C THR A 227 11.43 -9.59 -15.17
N ASP A 228 12.36 -9.36 -14.24
CA ASP A 228 13.61 -8.61 -14.46
C ASP A 228 14.55 -9.33 -15.44
N GLU A 229 14.71 -10.65 -15.33
CA GLU A 229 15.46 -11.44 -16.30
C GLU A 229 14.79 -11.44 -17.69
N ARG A 230 13.46 -11.54 -17.73
CA ARG A 230 12.70 -11.48 -19.00
C ARG A 230 12.87 -10.12 -19.68
N LEU A 231 12.79 -9.03 -18.91
CA LEU A 231 13.05 -7.67 -19.41
C LEU A 231 14.48 -7.49 -19.92
N LYS A 232 15.46 -8.07 -19.23
CA LYS A 232 16.85 -8.05 -19.69
C LYS A 232 17.02 -8.81 -21.01
N ALA A 233 16.51 -10.02 -21.11
CA ALA A 233 16.60 -10.83 -22.32
C ALA A 233 15.88 -10.17 -23.53
N LEU A 234 14.73 -9.54 -23.30
CA LEU A 234 14.01 -8.79 -24.34
C LEU A 234 14.86 -7.62 -24.87
N LYS A 235 15.57 -6.90 -23.99
CA LYS A 235 16.51 -5.83 -24.40
C LYS A 235 17.69 -6.36 -25.22
N GLU A 236 18.08 -7.61 -24.99
CA GLU A 236 19.15 -8.30 -25.71
C GLU A 236 18.67 -8.95 -27.02
N GLY A 237 17.37 -8.81 -27.36
CA GLY A 237 16.78 -9.25 -28.63
C GLY A 237 16.05 -10.59 -28.57
N ALA A 238 15.78 -11.14 -27.39
CA ALA A 238 14.95 -12.34 -27.25
C ALA A 238 13.46 -12.04 -27.44
N ASP A 239 12.70 -12.99 -28.00
CA ASP A 239 11.25 -12.89 -28.13
C ASP A 239 10.51 -13.40 -26.87
N ASP A 240 9.63 -12.57 -26.32
CA ASP A 240 8.76 -12.93 -25.19
C ASP A 240 7.35 -12.33 -25.37
N PRO A 241 6.49 -12.96 -26.19
CA PRO A 241 5.13 -12.45 -26.43
C PRO A 241 4.26 -12.43 -25.17
N ALA A 242 4.50 -13.34 -24.23
CA ALA A 242 3.82 -13.36 -22.94
C ALA A 242 4.19 -12.15 -22.07
N LEU A 243 5.40 -11.59 -22.21
CA LEU A 243 5.81 -10.36 -21.49
C LEU A 243 5.11 -9.13 -22.08
N VAL A 244 4.89 -9.10 -23.40
CA VAL A 244 4.10 -8.04 -24.05
C VAL A 244 2.65 -8.09 -23.57
N ALA A 245 2.04 -9.28 -23.53
CA ALA A 245 0.70 -9.47 -22.98
C ALA A 245 0.64 -9.07 -21.49
N LEU A 246 1.67 -9.43 -20.71
CA LEU A 246 1.79 -9.02 -19.30
C LEU A 246 1.86 -7.49 -19.15
N TYR A 247 2.64 -6.80 -19.98
CA TYR A 247 2.77 -5.34 -19.93
C TYR A 247 1.46 -4.64 -20.29
N PHE A 248 0.73 -5.14 -21.29
CA PHE A 248 -0.62 -4.68 -21.61
C PHE A 248 -1.57 -4.82 -20.41
N GLN A 249 -1.57 -5.99 -19.77
CA GLN A 249 -2.40 -6.23 -18.59
C GLN A 249 -1.96 -5.39 -17.38
N PHE A 250 -0.67 -5.11 -17.23
CA PHE A 250 -0.16 -4.23 -16.19
C PHE A 250 -0.68 -2.79 -16.34
N GLY A 251 -0.79 -2.28 -17.57
CA GLY A 251 -1.43 -0.99 -17.84
C GLY A 251 -2.89 -0.93 -17.40
N ARG A 252 -3.64 -2.04 -17.58
CA ARG A 252 -5.03 -2.14 -17.09
C ARG A 252 -5.11 -2.24 -15.58
N TYR A 253 -4.21 -3.02 -14.96
CA TYR A 253 -4.10 -3.10 -13.50
C TYR A 253 -3.82 -1.73 -12.87
N MET A 254 -2.90 -0.94 -13.41
CA MET A 254 -2.56 0.39 -12.88
C MET A 254 -3.69 1.42 -12.99
N LEU A 255 -4.67 1.18 -13.86
CA LEU A 255 -5.85 2.05 -14.04
C LEU A 255 -7.00 1.67 -13.10
N ILE A 256 -7.08 0.40 -12.68
CA ILE A 256 -8.10 -0.11 -11.75
C ILE A 256 -7.72 0.30 -10.33
#